data_AF-A0A0E3SH01-F1
#
_entry.id   AF-A0A0E3SH01-F1
#
_cell.length_a   1.000
_cell.length_b   1.000
_cell.length_c   1.000
_cell.angle_alpha   90.00
_cell.angle_beta   90.00
_cell.angle_gamma   90.00
#
_symmetry.space_group_name_H-M   'P 1'
#
loop_
_entity.id
_entity.type
_entity.pdbx_description
1 polymer ?
#
loop_
_entity_poly.entity_id
_entity_poly.type
_entity_poly.pdbx_seq_one_letter_code
_entity_poly.pdbx_strand_id
1 'polypeptide(L)'
;MDKRQRSEKYDWLSSKTQSILKHYSCPELCNASCCKNHIIDFHRKEYEKILKNIDKESANILKSNAIKSELEGCYKAIVGQCPLLINLKCRIYDNRPQACRNFPFVIFPDAEAGFGLTLLLCPMSVNIVQDYAQWYKSVNSTMYNQLNALYEQYKNIDKNNDFCIQMKEHNLDSFIEFLEKK
;
A
#
# COMPACT_ATOMS: atom_id res chain seq x y z
N MET A 1 12.24 -3.26 20.88
CA MET A 1 12.95 -3.26 19.58
C MET A 1 13.70 -1.95 19.43
N ASP A 2 14.99 -1.99 19.10
CA ASP A 2 15.78 -0.76 18.91
C ASP A 2 15.47 -0.07 17.56
N LYS A 3 15.99 1.14 17.35
CA LYS A 3 15.73 1.95 16.15
C LYS A 3 16.22 1.28 14.86
N ARG A 4 17.32 0.53 14.92
CA ARG A 4 17.91 -0.16 13.76
C ARG A 4 17.02 -1.34 13.37
N GLN A 5 16.64 -2.18 14.32
CA GLN A 5 15.73 -3.30 14.13
C GLN A 5 14.38 -2.84 13.56
N ARG A 6 13.86 -1.68 14.02
CA ARG A 6 12.66 -1.06 13.43
C ARG A 6 12.83 -0.70 11.96
N SER A 7 13.95 -0.08 11.59
CA SER A 7 14.23 0.27 10.19
C SER A 7 14.33 -0.98 9.32
N GLU A 8 15.10 -1.98 9.75
CA GLU A 8 15.28 -3.25 9.03
C GLU A 8 13.95 -3.98 8.83
N LYS A 9 13.06 -3.97 9.84
CA LYS A 9 11.73 -4.53 9.72
C LYS A 9 10.85 -3.81 8.69
N TYR A 10 10.87 -2.47 8.69
CA TYR A 10 10.12 -1.68 7.71
C TYR A 10 10.59 -1.99 6.28
N ASP A 11 11.91 -2.02 6.06
CA ASP A 11 12.51 -2.33 4.77
C ASP A 11 12.16 -3.75 4.32
N TRP A 12 12.18 -4.72 5.24
CA TRP A 12 11.75 -6.10 4.97
C TRP A 12 10.29 -6.17 4.54
N LEU A 13 9.36 -5.57 5.31
CA LEU A 13 7.94 -5.52 4.97
C LEU A 13 7.72 -4.86 3.61
N SER A 14 8.39 -3.74 3.34
CA SER A 14 8.32 -3.03 2.06
C SER A 14 8.82 -3.90 0.90
N SER A 15 9.88 -4.67 1.09
CA SER A 15 10.36 -5.63 0.07
C SER A 15 9.35 -6.75 -0.20
N LYS A 16 8.69 -7.28 0.84
CA LYS A 16 7.65 -8.31 0.69
C LYS A 16 6.42 -7.80 -0.03
N THR A 17 5.94 -6.60 0.28
CA THR A 17 4.80 -6.00 -0.44
C THR A 17 5.13 -5.79 -1.91
N GLN A 18 6.33 -5.29 -2.24
CA GLN A 18 6.76 -5.17 -3.63
C GLN A 18 6.84 -6.51 -4.35
N SER A 19 7.29 -7.57 -3.66
CA SER A 19 7.34 -8.91 -4.24
C SER A 19 5.95 -9.44 -4.56
N ILE A 20 4.98 -9.28 -3.65
CA ILE A 20 3.58 -9.63 -3.89
C ILE A 20 3.01 -8.81 -5.06
N LEU A 21 3.22 -7.49 -5.06
CA LEU A 21 2.67 -6.57 -6.06
C LEU A 21 3.14 -6.84 -7.50
N LYS A 22 4.29 -7.50 -7.70
CA LYS A 22 4.75 -7.90 -9.04
C LYS A 22 3.78 -8.85 -9.75
N HIS A 23 2.93 -9.56 -9.00
CA HIS A 23 1.94 -10.48 -9.54
C HIS A 23 0.60 -9.81 -9.87
N TYR A 24 0.45 -8.51 -9.62
CA TYR A 24 -0.82 -7.81 -9.79
C TYR A 24 -0.67 -6.55 -10.63
N SER A 25 -1.69 -6.27 -11.43
CA SER A 25 -1.85 -5.01 -12.16
C SER A 25 -3.06 -4.25 -11.63
N CYS A 26 -2.99 -2.92 -11.67
CA CYS A 26 -4.10 -2.08 -11.22
C CYS A 26 -5.26 -2.21 -12.23
N PRO A 27 -6.45 -2.70 -11.84
CA PRO A 27 -7.56 -2.82 -12.76
C PRO A 27 -8.00 -1.45 -13.28
N GLU A 28 -8.49 -1.37 -14.52
CA GLU A 28 -9.00 -0.13 -15.10
C GLU A 28 -10.14 0.48 -14.24
N LEU A 29 -10.97 -0.40 -13.66
CA LEU A 29 -12.06 -0.07 -12.75
C LEU A 29 -11.60 0.52 -11.41
N CYS A 30 -10.30 0.48 -11.08
CA CYS A 30 -9.76 1.06 -9.85
C CYS A 30 -9.97 2.57 -9.75
N ASN A 31 -10.16 3.26 -10.88
CA ASN A 31 -10.57 4.67 -10.93
C ASN A 31 -9.68 5.59 -10.05
N ALA A 32 -8.37 5.32 -10.04
CA ALA A 32 -7.37 5.99 -9.22
C ALA A 32 -7.65 5.98 -7.70
N SER A 33 -8.19 4.87 -7.18
CA SER A 33 -8.55 4.71 -5.77
C SER A 33 -7.42 5.12 -4.80
N CYS A 34 -6.18 4.74 -5.13
CA CYS A 34 -4.99 5.10 -4.35
C CYS A 34 -4.81 6.63 -4.22
N CYS A 35 -5.01 7.38 -5.30
CA CYS A 35 -4.84 8.83 -5.29
C CYS A 35 -6.04 9.58 -4.72
N LYS A 36 -7.22 8.98 -4.66
CA LYS A 36 -8.44 9.63 -4.16
C LYS A 36 -8.62 9.53 -2.66
N ASN A 37 -8.21 8.40 -2.07
CA ASN A 37 -8.61 8.04 -0.72
C ASN A 37 -7.44 7.79 0.24
N HIS A 38 -6.21 7.62 -0.28
CA HIS A 38 -5.07 7.24 0.56
C HIS A 38 -4.24 8.46 0.98
N ILE A 39 -4.08 8.59 2.29
CA ILE A 39 -3.18 9.56 2.92
C ILE A 39 -1.75 9.04 2.75
N ILE A 40 -0.85 9.87 2.22
CA ILE A 40 0.52 9.48 1.85
C ILE A 40 1.52 10.24 2.72
N ASP A 41 2.19 9.55 3.63
CA ASP A 41 3.31 10.14 4.37
C ASP A 41 4.60 10.14 3.54
N PHE A 42 5.31 11.26 3.58
CA PHE A 42 6.62 11.40 2.93
C PHE A 42 7.72 11.48 3.97
N HIS A 43 8.72 10.60 3.86
CA HIS A 43 9.99 10.82 4.56
C HIS A 43 10.74 11.99 3.92
N ARG A 44 11.34 12.87 4.72
CA ARG A 44 12.02 14.08 4.22
C ARG A 44 13.01 13.83 3.10
N LYS A 45 13.88 12.81 3.23
CA LYS A 45 14.87 12.47 2.21
C LYS A 45 14.22 12.03 0.89
N GLU A 46 13.13 11.28 0.98
CA GLU A 46 12.37 10.84 -0.19
C GLU A 46 11.67 12.03 -0.85
N TYR A 47 11.01 12.88 -0.06
CA TYR A 47 10.37 14.10 -0.52
C TYR A 47 11.34 14.99 -1.31
N GLU A 48 12.51 15.27 -0.73
CA GLU A 48 13.55 16.08 -1.38
C GLU A 48 14.08 15.41 -2.66
N LYS A 49 14.17 14.08 -2.70
CA LYS A 49 14.54 13.33 -3.91
C LYS A 49 13.46 13.42 -4.99
N ILE A 50 12.18 13.29 -4.63
CA ILE A 50 11.06 13.38 -5.58
C ILE A 50 11.04 14.78 -6.22
N LEU A 51 11.14 15.84 -5.42
CA LEU A 51 11.14 17.21 -5.92
C LEU A 51 12.24 17.51 -6.95
N LYS A 52 13.35 16.79 -6.91
CA LYS A 52 14.46 16.93 -7.88
C LYS A 52 14.23 16.18 -9.20
N ASN A 53 13.33 15.20 -9.22
CA ASN A 53 13.16 14.25 -10.33
C ASN A 53 11.81 14.40 -11.05
N ILE A 54 11.00 15.40 -10.69
CA ILE A 54 9.70 15.67 -11.31
C ILE A 54 9.71 17.04 -12.00
N ASP A 55 8.74 17.27 -12.88
CA ASP A 55 8.60 18.56 -13.56
C ASP A 55 8.29 19.70 -12.58
N LYS A 56 8.58 20.94 -13.01
CA LYS A 56 8.44 22.13 -12.17
C LYS A 56 7.01 22.36 -11.69
N GLU A 57 6.00 22.04 -12.49
CA GLU A 57 4.60 22.22 -12.14
C GLU A 57 4.19 21.24 -11.04
N SER A 58 4.50 19.95 -11.22
CA SER A 58 4.27 18.92 -10.19
C SER A 58 5.04 19.20 -8.90
N ALA A 59 6.27 19.70 -8.99
CA ALA A 59 7.05 20.10 -7.83
C ALA A 59 6.39 21.27 -7.07
N ASN A 60 5.86 22.26 -7.78
CA ASN A 60 5.15 23.37 -7.18
C ASN A 60 3.85 22.92 -6.52
N ILE A 61 3.07 22.07 -7.19
CA ILE A 61 1.84 21.47 -6.63
C ILE A 61 2.17 20.75 -5.32
N LEU A 62 3.19 19.88 -5.33
CA LEU A 62 3.56 19.12 -4.15
C LEU A 62 4.01 20.02 -3.01
N LYS A 63 4.83 21.05 -3.27
CA LYS A 63 5.27 22.03 -2.26
C LYS A 63 4.12 22.82 -1.63
N SER A 64 3.13 23.22 -2.44
CA SER A 64 1.99 24.00 -1.95
C SER A 64 0.98 23.17 -1.14
N ASN A 65 1.01 21.84 -1.28
CA ASN A 65 0.05 20.94 -0.63
C ASN A 65 0.68 20.07 0.47
N ALA A 66 2.01 19.98 0.54
CA ALA A 66 2.69 19.22 1.59
C ALA A 66 2.67 19.97 2.92
N ILE A 67 2.12 19.34 3.95
CA ILE A 67 2.08 19.88 5.32
C ILE A 67 3.24 19.25 6.11
N LYS A 68 3.85 19.99 7.05
CA LYS A 68 4.82 19.36 7.97
C LYS A 68 4.10 18.35 8.86
N SER A 69 4.62 17.14 8.96
CA SER A 69 4.07 16.15 9.89
C SER A 69 4.37 16.53 11.32
N GLU A 70 3.49 16.14 12.23
CA GLU A 70 3.76 16.12 13.67
C GLU A 70 4.79 15.04 14.04
N LEU A 71 5.02 14.06 13.17
CA LEU A 71 6.09 13.07 13.32
C LEU A 71 7.44 13.68 12.88
N GLU A 72 8.43 13.65 13.78
CA GLU A 72 9.77 14.19 13.53
C GLU A 72 10.36 13.66 12.21
N GLY A 73 10.75 14.57 11.31
CA GLY A 73 11.45 14.24 10.06
C GLY A 73 10.54 13.74 8.92
N CYS A 74 9.22 13.79 9.08
CA CYS A 74 8.25 13.46 8.03
C CYS A 74 7.47 14.71 7.57
N TYR A 75 7.03 14.72 6.32
CA TYR A 75 6.01 15.64 5.82
C TYR A 75 4.68 14.88 5.80
N LYS A 76 3.64 15.43 6.43
CA LYS A 76 2.28 14.88 6.40
C LYS A 76 1.65 15.33 5.10
N ALA A 77 1.47 14.32 4.27
CA ALA A 77 0.35 14.00 3.44
C ALA A 77 -0.58 15.13 2.99
N ILE A 78 -0.79 15.11 1.68
CA ILE A 78 -2.00 15.60 1.07
C ILE A 78 -3.21 15.04 1.85
N VAL A 79 -3.98 15.93 2.46
CA VAL A 79 -5.24 15.58 3.12
C VAL A 79 -6.34 15.62 2.07
N GLY A 80 -6.99 14.47 1.83
CA GLY A 80 -8.01 14.31 0.79
C GLY A 80 -7.44 13.80 -0.54
N GLN A 81 -8.01 14.24 -1.65
CA GLN A 81 -7.58 13.81 -2.98
C GLN A 81 -6.17 14.31 -3.30
N CYS A 82 -5.29 13.41 -3.77
CA CYS A 82 -3.96 13.71 -4.28
C CYS A 82 -4.00 14.86 -5.32
N PRO A 83 -3.34 16.01 -5.10
CA PRO A 83 -3.33 17.13 -6.04
C PRO A 83 -2.52 16.81 -7.29
N LEU A 84 -1.74 15.72 -7.27
CA LEU A 84 -1.03 15.20 -8.45
C LEU A 84 -1.90 14.25 -9.28
N LEU A 85 -3.17 14.05 -8.91
CA LEU A 85 -4.15 13.30 -9.71
C LEU A 85 -4.76 14.19 -10.79
N ILE A 86 -4.53 13.87 -12.06
CA ILE A 86 -5.14 14.54 -13.22
C ILE A 86 -5.75 13.49 -14.15
N ASN A 87 -7.01 13.64 -14.54
CA ASN A 87 -7.71 12.71 -15.44
C ASN A 87 -7.51 11.23 -15.05
N LEU A 88 -7.63 10.92 -13.75
CA LEU A 88 -7.43 9.58 -13.16
C LEU A 88 -6.00 9.01 -13.29
N LYS A 89 -5.01 9.84 -13.64
CA LYS A 89 -3.60 9.46 -13.74
C LYS A 89 -2.75 10.27 -12.77
N CYS A 90 -1.78 9.62 -12.14
CA CYS A 90 -0.81 10.28 -11.28
C CYS A 90 0.25 10.98 -12.14
N ARG A 91 0.45 12.29 -11.96
CA ARG A 91 1.46 13.07 -12.69
C ARG A 91 2.89 12.61 -12.45
N ILE A 92 3.16 12.04 -11.27
CA ILE A 92 4.49 11.60 -10.86
C ILE A 92 4.57 10.08 -10.76
N TYR A 93 3.79 9.33 -11.55
CA TYR A 93 3.62 7.88 -11.36
C TYR A 93 4.95 7.14 -11.19
N ASP A 94 5.96 7.39 -12.02
CA ASP A 94 7.26 6.70 -11.92
C ASP A 94 8.12 7.20 -10.74
N ASN A 95 7.92 8.45 -10.35
CA ASN A 95 8.57 9.10 -9.21
C ASN A 95 7.72 9.05 -7.93
N ARG A 96 6.70 8.18 -7.89
CA ARG A 96 5.79 8.08 -6.74
C ARG A 96 6.54 7.61 -5.48
N PRO A 97 6.19 8.13 -4.29
CA PRO A 97 6.84 7.75 -3.04
C PRO A 97 6.59 6.28 -2.68
N GLN A 98 7.39 5.73 -1.78
CA GLN A 98 7.35 4.33 -1.37
C GLN A 98 5.96 3.91 -0.87
N ALA A 99 5.29 4.75 -0.09
CA ALA A 99 3.91 4.50 0.34
C ALA A 99 2.96 4.30 -0.85
N CYS A 100 3.05 5.14 -1.90
CA CYS A 100 2.29 4.93 -3.13
C CYS A 100 2.71 3.70 -3.93
N ARG A 101 3.99 3.31 -3.87
CA ARG A 101 4.47 2.08 -4.53
C ARG A 101 3.98 0.82 -3.82
N ASN A 102 3.80 0.90 -2.50
CA ASN A 102 3.35 -0.22 -1.68
C ASN A 102 1.82 -0.38 -1.66
N PHE A 103 1.06 0.64 -2.05
CA PHE A 103 -0.40 0.54 -2.13
C PHE A 103 -0.84 -0.67 -2.97
N PRO A 104 -1.83 -1.47 -2.53
CA PRO A 104 -2.77 -1.24 -1.43
C PRO A 104 -2.30 -1.71 -0.03
N PHE A 105 -1.03 -2.09 0.11
CA PHE A 105 -0.46 -2.42 1.41
C PHE A 105 -0.06 -1.16 2.18
N VAL A 106 -0.37 -1.16 3.48
CA VAL A 106 0.01 -0.11 4.43
C VAL A 106 0.80 -0.74 5.57
N ILE A 107 2.04 -0.28 5.73
CA ILE A 107 2.89 -0.61 6.86
C ILE A 107 2.61 0.40 7.95
N PHE A 108 2.13 -0.05 9.11
CA PHE A 108 1.76 0.82 10.22
C PHE A 108 2.61 0.52 11.45
N PRO A 109 2.92 1.53 12.30
CA PRO A 109 3.61 1.30 13.56
C PRO A 109 2.79 0.39 14.49
N ASP A 110 3.43 -0.63 15.04
CA ASP A 110 2.84 -1.52 16.02
C ASP A 110 3.63 -1.43 17.33
N ALA A 111 2.95 -1.47 18.48
CA ALA A 111 3.62 -1.30 19.78
C ALA A 111 4.45 -2.53 20.18
N GLU A 112 4.00 -3.72 19.83
CA GLU A 112 4.60 -4.99 20.25
C GLU A 112 5.54 -5.52 19.16
N ALA A 113 5.04 -5.59 17.93
CA ALA A 113 5.77 -6.07 16.77
C ALA A 113 6.63 -4.97 16.12
N GLY A 114 6.48 -3.71 16.53
CA GLY A 114 7.18 -2.53 16.00
C GLY A 114 6.60 -1.98 14.69
N PHE A 115 6.26 -2.87 13.76
CA PHE A 115 5.47 -2.60 12.56
C PHE A 115 4.54 -3.77 12.28
N GLY A 116 3.40 -3.48 11.67
CA GLY A 116 2.47 -4.46 11.10
C GLY A 116 2.13 -4.11 9.65
N LEU A 117 1.44 -5.04 8.98
CA LEU A 117 1.06 -4.90 7.58
C LEU A 117 -0.46 -5.10 7.42
N THR A 118 -1.12 -4.15 6.77
CA THR A 118 -2.53 -4.29 6.40
C THR A 118 -2.73 -4.06 4.90
N LEU A 119 -3.77 -4.67 4.36
CA LEU A 119 -4.20 -4.54 2.97
C LEU A 119 -5.50 -3.74 2.94
N LEU A 120 -5.48 -2.55 2.34
CA LEU A 120 -6.68 -1.73 2.15
C LEU A 120 -7.53 -2.29 1.00
N LEU A 121 -8.86 -2.33 1.17
CA LEU A 121 -9.74 -2.83 0.12
C LEU A 121 -9.93 -1.84 -1.02
N CYS A 122 -9.38 -2.19 -2.18
CA CYS A 122 -9.62 -1.56 -3.47
C CYS A 122 -9.77 -2.63 -4.57
N PRO A 123 -10.13 -2.27 -5.81
CA PRO A 123 -10.35 -3.27 -6.86
C PRO A 123 -9.13 -4.18 -7.14
N MET A 124 -7.89 -3.67 -6.97
CA MET A 124 -6.69 -4.51 -7.08
C MET A 124 -6.58 -5.51 -5.92
N SER A 125 -6.84 -5.07 -4.68
CA SER A 125 -6.65 -5.90 -3.50
C SER A 125 -7.65 -7.03 -3.41
N VAL A 126 -8.82 -6.93 -4.05
CA VAL A 126 -9.78 -8.04 -4.17
C VAL A 126 -9.13 -9.28 -4.76
N ASN A 127 -8.32 -9.10 -5.82
CA ASN A 127 -7.57 -10.21 -6.43
C ASN A 127 -6.52 -10.77 -5.46
N ILE A 128 -5.84 -9.88 -4.72
CA ILE A 128 -4.88 -10.27 -3.68
C ILE A 128 -5.57 -11.10 -2.58
N VAL A 129 -6.76 -10.68 -2.14
CA VAL A 129 -7.56 -11.40 -1.13
C VAL A 129 -7.98 -12.76 -1.63
N GLN A 130 -8.42 -12.86 -2.88
CA GLN A 130 -8.80 -14.13 -3.48
C GLN A 130 -7.63 -15.11 -3.47
N ASP A 131 -6.46 -14.68 -3.95
CA ASP A 131 -5.25 -15.52 -3.97
C ASP A 131 -4.79 -15.88 -2.56
N TYR A 132 -4.87 -14.93 -1.62
CA TYR A 132 -4.53 -15.18 -0.22
C TYR A 132 -5.50 -16.18 0.44
N ALA A 133 -6.79 -16.13 0.10
CA ALA A 133 -7.75 -17.15 0.50
C ALA A 133 -7.38 -18.52 -0.08
N GLN A 134 -7.08 -18.60 -1.39
CA GLN A 134 -6.70 -19.87 -2.02
C GLN A 134 -5.45 -20.49 -1.40
N TRP A 135 -4.44 -19.67 -1.07
CA TRP A 135 -3.29 -20.12 -0.30
C TRP A 135 -3.72 -20.72 1.05
N TYR A 136 -4.58 -20.01 1.79
CA TYR A 136 -5.12 -20.46 3.08
C TYR A 136 -5.89 -21.77 3.01
N LYS A 137 -6.49 -22.12 1.87
CA LYS A 137 -7.24 -23.38 1.69
C LYS A 137 -6.43 -24.61 2.09
N SER A 138 -5.10 -24.57 1.88
CA SER A 138 -4.18 -25.66 2.19
C SER A 138 -3.64 -25.66 3.63
N VAL A 139 -3.75 -24.54 4.36
CA VAL A 139 -3.10 -24.35 5.67
C VAL A 139 -4.08 -24.02 6.81
N ASN A 140 -5.25 -23.46 6.52
CA ASN A 140 -6.27 -23.11 7.51
C ASN A 140 -7.65 -22.92 6.84
N SER A 141 -8.53 -23.93 6.94
CA SER A 141 -9.86 -23.92 6.34
C SER A 141 -10.79 -22.84 6.90
N THR A 142 -10.67 -22.50 8.19
CA THR A 142 -11.44 -21.43 8.83
C THR A 142 -11.09 -20.07 8.21
N MET A 143 -9.79 -19.78 8.08
CA MET A 143 -9.33 -18.53 7.44
C MET A 143 -9.70 -18.48 5.97
N TYR A 144 -9.62 -19.60 5.25
CA TYR A 144 -10.09 -19.69 3.87
C TYR A 144 -11.56 -19.28 3.76
N ASN A 145 -12.45 -19.87 4.58
CA ASN A 145 -13.88 -19.55 4.52
C ASN A 145 -14.16 -18.07 4.83
N GLN A 146 -13.47 -17.49 5.83
CA GLN A 146 -13.60 -16.07 6.17
C GLN A 146 -13.16 -15.14 5.04
N LEU A 147 -11.99 -15.39 4.46
CA LEU A 147 -11.46 -14.57 3.36
C LEU A 147 -12.27 -14.78 2.07
N ASN A 148 -12.77 -15.99 1.82
CA ASN A 148 -13.62 -16.28 0.66
C ASN A 148 -14.98 -15.58 0.78
N ALA A 149 -15.60 -15.59 1.96
CA ALA A 149 -16.83 -14.84 2.19
C ALA A 149 -16.62 -13.34 1.98
N LEU A 150 -15.49 -12.81 2.43
CA LEU A 150 -15.10 -11.43 2.21
C LEU A 150 -14.90 -11.12 0.72
N TYR A 151 -14.18 -11.99 0.00
CA TYR A 151 -14.03 -11.87 -1.45
C TYR A 151 -15.40 -11.81 -2.14
N GLU A 152 -16.31 -12.73 -1.83
CA GLU A 152 -17.66 -12.75 -2.43
C GLU A 152 -18.45 -11.45 -2.16
N GLN A 153 -18.29 -10.87 -0.97
CA GLN A 153 -18.92 -9.61 -0.60
C GLN A 153 -18.35 -8.41 -1.38
N TYR A 154 -17.04 -8.39 -1.65
CA TYR A 154 -16.35 -7.22 -2.21
C TYR A 154 -15.80 -7.41 -3.63
N LYS A 155 -16.08 -8.53 -4.29
CA LYS A 155 -15.54 -8.83 -5.64
C LYS A 155 -15.88 -7.80 -6.72
N ASN A 156 -16.94 -7.03 -6.52
CA ASN A 156 -17.44 -6.01 -7.45
C ASN A 156 -17.25 -4.56 -6.94
N ILE A 157 -16.34 -4.31 -6.01
CA ILE A 157 -16.04 -2.93 -5.61
C ILE A 157 -15.35 -2.17 -6.74
N ASP A 158 -15.63 -0.88 -6.84
CA ASP A 158 -15.06 0.07 -7.83
C ASP A 158 -14.27 1.21 -7.17
N LYS A 159 -14.23 1.24 -5.84
CA LYS A 159 -13.56 2.26 -5.02
C LYS A 159 -12.96 1.68 -3.76
N ASN A 160 -12.17 2.50 -3.05
CA ASN A 160 -11.62 2.12 -1.75
C ASN A 160 -12.75 1.91 -0.75
N ASN A 161 -12.56 0.96 0.15
CA ASN A 161 -13.34 0.81 1.37
C ASN A 161 -12.41 1.01 2.57
N ASP A 162 -12.92 1.58 3.66
CA ASP A 162 -12.15 1.75 4.90
C ASP A 162 -11.82 0.41 5.57
N PHE A 163 -12.44 -0.67 5.10
CA PHE A 163 -12.12 -2.02 5.50
C PHE A 163 -10.69 -2.41 5.09
N CYS A 164 -9.97 -3.03 6.03
CA CYS A 164 -8.62 -3.51 5.81
C CYS A 164 -8.43 -4.94 6.34
N ILE A 165 -7.48 -5.66 5.75
CA ILE A 165 -7.14 -7.04 6.13
C ILE A 165 -5.71 -7.08 6.64
N GLN A 166 -5.53 -7.48 7.89
CA GLN A 166 -4.19 -7.65 8.44
C GLN A 166 -3.49 -8.85 7.79
N MET A 167 -2.32 -8.58 7.22
CA MET A 167 -1.45 -9.59 6.63
C MET A 167 -0.45 -10.03 7.68
N LYS A 168 -0.49 -11.32 8.07
CA LYS A 168 0.40 -11.83 9.12
C LYS A 168 1.80 -12.03 8.55
N GLU A 169 2.81 -11.53 9.27
CA GLU A 169 4.20 -11.53 8.80
C GLU A 169 4.73 -12.93 8.50
N HIS A 170 4.43 -13.90 9.36
CA HIS A 170 4.84 -15.30 9.18
C HIS A 170 4.20 -15.98 7.96
N ASN A 171 3.20 -15.37 7.32
CA ASN A 171 2.59 -15.88 6.10
C ASN A 171 3.19 -15.30 4.83
N LEU A 172 3.94 -14.20 4.91
CA LEU A 172 4.31 -13.44 3.71
C LEU A 172 5.20 -14.25 2.76
N ASP A 173 6.19 -14.96 3.30
CA ASP A 173 7.11 -15.76 2.49
C ASP A 173 6.40 -16.93 1.79
N SER A 174 5.62 -17.71 2.55
CA SER A 174 4.88 -18.84 1.99
C SER A 174 3.75 -18.41 1.04
N PHE A 175 3.17 -17.23 1.24
CA PHE A 175 2.24 -16.65 0.29
C PHE A 175 2.93 -16.20 -1.01
N ILE A 176 4.11 -15.57 -0.92
CA ILE A 176 4.91 -15.21 -2.11
C ILE A 176 5.29 -16.47 -2.90
N GLU A 177 5.76 -17.52 -2.24
CA GLU A 177 6.07 -18.80 -2.91
C GLU A 177 4.84 -19.41 -3.61
N PHE A 178 3.64 -19.21 -3.07
CA PHE A 178 2.41 -19.62 -3.72
C PHE A 178 2.13 -18.80 -4.99
N LEU A 179 2.36 -17.49 -4.96
CA LEU A 179 2.18 -16.62 -6.12
C LEU A 179 3.20 -16.89 -7.25
N GLU A 180 4.41 -17.30 -6.91
CA GLU A 180 5.45 -17.67 -7.89
C GLU A 180 5.15 -18.97 -8.64
N LYS A 181 4.28 -19.82 -8.10
CA LYS A 181 3.89 -21.12 -8.69
C LYS A 181 2.61 -21.05 -9.52
N LYS A 182 1.93 -19.91 -9.52
CA LYS A 182 0.66 -19.66 -10.21
C LYS A 182 0.93 -19.22 -11.65
#